data_AF-A0A643CXA9-F1
#
_entry.id   AF-A0A643CXA9-F1
#
_cell.length_a   1.000
_cell.length_b   1.000
_cell.length_c   1.000
_cell.angle_alpha   90.00
_cell.angle_beta   90.00
_cell.angle_gamma   90.00
#
_symmetry.space_group_name_H-M   'P 1'
#
loop_
_entity.id
_entity.type
_entity.pdbx_description
1 polymer ?
#
loop_
_entity_poly.entity_id
_entity_poly.type
_entity_poly.pdbx_seq_one_letter_code
_entity_poly.pdbx_strand_id
1 'polypeptide(L)' 'MIIGEGIEIKVVQTGKGYAKIGIEAPKSLMILRKELVQQVKDENLHSVVQNDIKLDDLSKKLIK' A
#
# COMPACT_ATOMS: atom_id res chain seq x y z
N MET A 1 -13.73 17.40 5.59
CA MET A 1 -13.83 17.33 4.11
C MET A 1 -14.52 16.03 3.78
N ILE A 2 -15.55 16.07 2.94
CA ILE A 2 -16.31 14.88 2.54
C ILE A 2 -15.98 14.56 1.08
N ILE A 3 -15.72 13.29 0.77
CA ILE A 3 -15.44 12.81 -0.58
C ILE A 3 -16.49 11.75 -0.94
N GLY A 4 -17.28 12.01 -1.99
CA GLY A 4 -18.32 11.10 -2.46
C GLY A 4 -19.37 10.82 -1.39
N GLU A 5 -19.89 9.58 -1.38
CA GLU A 5 -20.85 9.11 -0.38
C GLU A 5 -20.15 8.14 0.60
N GLY A 6 -19.83 8.65 1.79
CA GLY A 6 -19.37 7.83 2.91
C GLY A 6 -17.90 7.96 3.29
N ILE A 7 -17.11 8.84 2.65
CA ILE A 7 -15.73 9.12 3.10
C ILE A 7 -15.66 10.51 3.73
N GLU A 8 -15.32 10.58 5.01
CA GLU A 8 -15.08 11.82 5.74
C GLU A 8 -13.64 11.90 6.23
N ILE A 9 -12.99 13.04 5.96
CA ILE A 9 -11.64 13.35 6.41
C ILE A 9 -11.70 14.48 7.45
N LYS A 10 -11.13 14.22 8.62
CA LYS A 10 -11.06 15.16 9.74
C LYS A 10 -9.63 15.38 10.21
N VAL A 11 -9.32 16.62 10.59
CA VAL A 11 -8.05 16.94 11.28
C VAL A 11 -8.27 16.70 12.76
N VAL A 12 -7.62 15.68 13.31
CA VAL A 12 -7.76 15.29 14.72
C VAL A 12 -6.83 16.12 15.59
N GLN A 13 -5.63 16.42 15.10
CA GLN A 13 -4.63 17.21 15.82
C GLN A 13 -3.64 17.81 14.83
N THR A 14 -3.10 18.97 15.15
CA THR A 14 -1.97 19.58 14.46
C THR A 14 -0.83 19.81 15.45
N GLY A 15 0.40 19.50 15.05
CA GLY A 15 1.63 19.76 15.80
C GLY A 15 2.62 20.55 14.96
N LYS A 16 3.82 20.81 15.51
CA LYS A 16 4.90 21.43 14.73
C LYS A 16 5.43 20.43 13.69
N GLY A 17 5.07 20.64 12.43
CA GLY A 17 5.55 19.84 11.29
C GLY A 17 4.75 18.57 10.99
N TYR A 18 3.65 18.31 11.69
CA TYR A 18 2.78 17.17 11.38
C TYR A 18 1.31 17.45 11.70
N ALA A 19 0.42 16.71 11.03
CA ALA A 19 -1.01 16.69 11.32
C ALA A 19 -1.49 15.25 11.45
N LYS A 20 -2.32 14.99 12.45
CA LYS A 20 -3.05 13.73 12.61
C LYS A 20 -4.36 13.84 11.86
N ILE A 21 -4.49 13.05 10.80
CA ILE A 21 -5.70 12.98 9.97
C ILE A 21 -6.49 11.73 10.37
N GLY A 22 -7.77 11.92 10.70
CA GLY A 22 -8.75 10.85 10.86
C GLY A 22 -9.52 10.68 9.55
N ILE A 23 -9.76 9.44 9.17
CA ILE A 23 -10.52 9.09 7.96
C ILE A 23 -11.63 8.13 8.40
N GLU A 24 -12.87 8.52 8.18
CA GLU A 24 -14.04 7.65 8.30
C GLU A 24 -14.46 7.21 6.92
N ALA A 25 -14.47 5.90 6.69
CA ALA A 25 -14.88 5.30 5.43
C ALA A 25 -15.48 3.90 5.69
N PRO A 26 -16.28 3.35 4.75
CA PRO A 26 -16.73 1.97 4.80
C PRO A 26 -15.58 0.97 4.93
N LYS A 27 -15.79 -0.13 5.67
CA LYS A 27 -14.80 -1.21 5.82
C LYS A 27 -14.44 -1.93 4.51
N SER A 28 -15.29 -1.80 3.48
CA SER A 28 -15.01 -2.33 2.15
C SER A 28 -13.92 -1.57 1.40
N LEU A 29 -13.60 -0.33 1.83
CA LEU A 29 -12.56 0.49 1.23
C LEU A 29 -11.27 0.38 2.04
N MET A 30 -10.20 0.02 1.35
CA MET A 30 -8.86 -0.02 1.94
C MET A 30 -8.25 1.38 1.96
N ILE A 31 -7.81 1.83 3.13
CA ILE A 31 -7.13 3.12 3.31
C ILE A 31 -5.63 2.84 3.43
N LEU A 32 -4.85 3.36 2.49
CA LEU A 32 -3.40 3.18 2.46
C LEU A 32 -2.68 4.53 2.38
N ARG A 33 -1.44 4.55 2.88
CA ARG A 33 -0.56 5.70 2.67
C ARG A 33 -0.01 5.69 1.24
N LYS A 34 0.11 6.87 0.64
CA LYS A 34 0.46 7.03 -0.78
C LYS A 34 1.81 6.39 -1.12
N GLU A 35 2.79 6.52 -0.23
CA GLU A 35 4.13 5.97 -0.43
C GLU A 35 4.13 4.44 -0.53
N LEU A 36 3.29 3.77 0.25
CA LEU A 36 3.19 2.31 0.24
C LEU A 36 2.57 1.81 -1.06
N VAL A 37 1.54 2.51 -1.56
CA VAL A 37 0.90 2.16 -2.84
C VAL A 37 1.92 2.26 -3.98
N GLN A 38 2.75 3.30 -3.98
CA GLN A 38 3.76 3.50 -5.01
C GLN A 38 4.85 2.42 -4.96
N GLN A 39 5.37 2.10 -3.78
CA GLN A 39 6.40 1.07 -3.61
C GLN A 39 5.89 -0.32 -3.99
N VAL A 40 4.69 -0.70 -3.54
CA VAL A 40 4.10 -2.01 -3.87
C VAL A 40 3.81 -2.13 -5.36
N LYS A 41 3.34 -1.05 -6.00
CA LYS A 41 3.10 -1.05 -7.44
C LYS A 41 4.38 -1.24 -8.24
N ASP A 42 5.47 -0.60 -7.82
CA ASP A 42 6.78 -0.70 -8.47
C ASP A 42 7.36 -2.12 -8.33
N GLU A 43 7.33 -2.68 -7.12
CA GLU A 43 7.78 -4.04 -6.84
C GLU A 43 6.96 -5.09 -7.61
N ASN A 44 5.63 -4.92 -7.66
CA ASN A 44 4.75 -5.79 -8.44
C ASN A 44 5.08 -5.74 -9.93
N LEU A 45 5.35 -4.54 -10.47
CA LEU A 45 5.73 -4.37 -11.87
C LEU A 45 7.09 -5.02 -12.14
N HIS A 46 8.08 -4.80 -11.27
CA HIS A 46 9.41 -5.39 -11.37
C HIS A 46 9.35 -6.92 -11.34
N SER A 47 8.54 -7.49 -10.44
CA SER A 47 8.32 -8.94 -10.34
C SER A 47 7.69 -9.55 -11.59
N VAL A 48 6.78 -8.84 -12.28
CA VAL A 48 6.18 -9.32 -13.54
C VAL A 48 7.16 -9.23 -14.71
N VAL A 49 8.07 -8.26 -14.71
CA VAL A 49 9.03 -8.05 -15.81
C VAL A 49 10.24 -9.00 -15.71
N GLN A 50 10.62 -9.46 -14.51
CA GLN A 50 11.69 -10.45 -14.33
C GLN A 50 11.22 -11.87 -14.68
N ASN A 51 11.15 -12.15 -15.98
CA ASN A 51 10.66 -13.41 -16.55
C ASN A 51 11.68 -14.59 -16.51
N ASP A 52 12.83 -14.43 -15.84
CA ASP A 52 13.91 -15.44 -15.81
C ASP A 52 14.12 -16.06 -14.41
N ILE A 53 13.08 -16.08 -13.58
CA ILE A 53 13.13 -16.82 -12.31
C ILE A 53 13.04 -18.31 -12.64
N LYS A 54 14.19 -18.98 -12.72
CA LYS A 54 14.27 -20.44 -12.81
C LYS A 54 13.73 -21.03 -11.50
N LEU A 55 12.43 -21.29 -11.43
CA LEU A 55 11.77 -21.94 -10.29
C LEU A 55 12.45 -23.27 -9.89
N ASP A 56 13.04 -23.97 -10.87
CA ASP A 56 13.85 -25.17 -10.69
C ASP A 56 15.12 -24.95 -9.84
N ASP A 57 15.68 -23.74 -9.86
CA ASP A 57 16.88 -23.41 -9.07
C ASP A 57 16.51 -23.07 -7.62
N LEU A 58 15.35 -22.42 -7.42
CA LEU A 58 14.81 -22.12 -6.10
C LEU A 58 14.42 -23.40 -5.34
N SER A 59 13.75 -24.34 -6.01
CA SER A 59 13.30 -25.59 -5.40
C SER A 59 14.47 -26.44 -4.90
N LYS A 60 15.57 -26.50 -5.67
CA LYS A 60 16.80 -27.19 -5.28
C LYS A 60 17.47 -26.58 -4.05
N LYS A 61 17.36 -25.25 -3.87
CA LYS A 61 17.96 -24.54 -2.73
C LYS A 61 17.16 -24.64 -1.44
N LEU A 62 15.84 -24.87 -1.53
CA LEU A 62 14.94 -25.03 -0.38
C LEU A 62 14.89 -26.47 0.17
N ILE A 63 15.29 -27.47 -0.63
CA ILE A 63 15.25 -28.90 -0.26
C ILE A 63 16.60 -29.39 0.32
N LYS A 64 17.63 -28.53 0.38
CA LYS A 64 18.93 -28.83 0.98
C LYS A 64 19.01 -28.30 2.41
#